data_AF-A0A821H588-F1
#
_entry.id   AF-A0A821H588-F1
#
_cell.length_a   1.000
_cell.length_b   1.000
_cell.length_c   1.000
_cell.angle_alpha   90.00
_cell.angle_beta   90.00
_cell.angle_gamma   90.00
#
_symmetry.space_group_name_H-M   'P 1'
#
loop_
_entity.id
_entity.type
_entity.pdbx_description
1 polymer ?
#
loop_
_entity_poly.entity_id
_entity_poly.type
_entity_poly.pdbx_seq_one_letter_code
_entity_poly.pdbx_strand_id
1 'polypeptide(L)' 'PYHPQTNGAIERFNATFERQLAKVTNVHMNDWDIHLKSVVLAYNTGKHASTEYSPYQLQFGRHPNLPPDPPIAQYEFLKP' A
#
# COMPACT_ATOMS: atom_id res chain seq x y z
N PRO A 1 13.01 8.39 -28.13
CA PRO A 1 13.76 9.22 -27.16
C PRO A 1 13.19 9.01 -25.75
N TYR A 2 13.90 8.27 -24.90
CA TYR A 2 13.56 8.13 -23.48
C TYR A 2 13.95 9.41 -22.74
N HIS A 3 13.00 10.07 -22.09
CA HIS A 3 13.22 11.28 -21.31
C HIS A 3 12.88 11.01 -19.82
N PRO A 4 13.86 10.57 -19.02
CA PRO A 4 13.62 10.15 -17.62
C PRO A 4 13.10 11.27 -16.71
N GLN A 5 13.19 12.53 -17.12
CA GLN A 5 12.75 13.66 -16.28
C GLN A 5 11.24 13.93 -16.31
N THR A 6 10.46 13.35 -17.23
CA THR A 6 9.05 13.73 -17.40
C THR A 6 8.10 13.00 -16.46
N ASN A 7 8.51 11.93 -15.76
CA ASN A 7 7.57 11.05 -15.04
C ASN A 7 7.91 10.70 -13.59
N GLY A 8 8.61 11.59 -12.87
CA GLY A 8 9.06 11.33 -11.50
C GLY A 8 7.94 11.02 -10.49
N ALA A 9 6.69 11.44 -10.76
CA ALA A 9 5.54 11.05 -9.93
C ALA A 9 5.21 9.55 -10.08
N ILE A 10 5.22 9.04 -11.31
CA ILE A 10 5.01 7.61 -11.60
C ILE A 10 6.18 6.79 -11.07
N GLU A 11 7.42 7.28 -11.19
CA GLU A 11 8.59 6.57 -10.65
C GLU A 11 8.54 6.46 -9.12
N ARG A 12 8.18 7.54 -8.41
CA ARG A 12 7.99 7.49 -6.95
C ARG A 12 6.85 6.57 -6.54
N PHE A 13 5.77 6.56 -7.32
CA PHE A 13 4.65 5.64 -7.12
C PHE A 13 5.13 4.19 -7.23
N ASN A 14 5.75 3.82 -8.36
CA ASN A 14 6.26 2.47 -8.59
C ASN A 14 7.23 2.05 -7.50
N ALA A 15 8.19 2.91 -7.12
CA ALA A 15 9.16 2.61 -6.07
C ALA A 15 8.52 2.43 -4.67
N THR A 16 7.36 3.05 -4.42
CA THR A 16 6.62 2.85 -3.16
C THR A 16 5.80 1.57 -3.22
N PHE A 17 5.12 1.34 -4.34
CA PHE A 17 4.27 0.19 -4.58
C PHE A 17 5.07 -1.12 -4.57
N GLU A 18 6.20 -1.16 -5.27
CA GLU A 18 7.13 -2.29 -5.28
C GLU A 18 7.64 -2.62 -3.87
N ARG A 19 7.96 -1.61 -3.06
CA ARG A 19 8.38 -1.82 -1.66
C ARG A 19 7.26 -2.39 -0.79
N GLN A 20 6.01 -2.00 -1.01
CA GLN A 20 4.87 -2.57 -0.29
C GLN A 20 4.64 -4.02 -0.71
N LEU A 21 4.71 -4.30 -2.01
CA LEU A 21 4.54 -5.64 -2.55
C LEU A 21 5.63 -6.59 -2.08
N ALA A 22 6.89 -6.15 -2.08
CA ALA A 22 8.03 -6.95 -1.59
C ALA A 22 7.93 -7.34 -0.11
N LYS A 23 7.16 -6.62 0.72
CA LYS A 23 6.96 -6.96 2.14
C LYS A 23 5.98 -8.10 2.36
N VAL A 24 5.05 -8.31 1.42
CA VAL A 24 3.96 -9.29 1.55
C VAL A 24 4.18 -10.51 0.66
N THR A 25 5.01 -10.36 -0.37
CA THR A 25 5.40 -11.44 -1.28
C THR A 25 6.40 -12.38 -0.58
N ASN A 26 6.35 -13.66 -0.91
CA ASN A 26 7.25 -14.67 -0.39
C ASN A 26 8.70 -14.49 -0.89
N VAL A 27 9.62 -15.29 -0.32
CA VAL A 27 11.07 -15.24 -0.62
C VAL A 27 11.37 -15.54 -2.09
N HIS A 28 10.54 -16.33 -2.76
CA HIS A 28 10.69 -16.71 -4.17
C HIS A 28 10.04 -15.70 -5.13
N MET A 29 9.38 -14.67 -4.62
CA MET A 29 8.73 -13.60 -5.38
C MET A 29 7.73 -14.10 -6.44
N ASN A 30 7.14 -15.29 -6.24
CA ASN A 30 6.27 -15.94 -7.22
C ASN A 30 4.77 -15.86 -6.88
N ASP A 31 4.42 -15.23 -5.76
CA ASP A 31 3.04 -15.03 -5.29
C ASP A 31 2.64 -13.54 -5.27
N TRP A 32 3.37 -12.68 -5.98
CA TRP A 32 3.12 -11.23 -5.94
C TRP A 32 1.71 -10.85 -6.44
N ASP A 33 1.18 -11.62 -7.39
CA ASP A 33 -0.11 -11.38 -8.03
C ASP A 33 -1.29 -11.56 -7.07
N ILE A 34 -1.18 -12.47 -6.10
CA ILE A 34 -2.23 -12.69 -5.10
C ILE A 34 -2.35 -11.49 -4.14
N HIS A 35 -1.22 -10.80 -3.89
CA HIS A 35 -1.16 -9.66 -2.97
C HIS A 35 -1.51 -8.33 -3.62
N LEU A 36 -1.55 -8.28 -4.96
CA LEU A 36 -1.72 -7.04 -5.73
C LEU A 36 -2.96 -6.24 -5.28
N LYS A 37 -4.11 -6.92 -5.15
CA LYS A 37 -5.37 -6.26 -4.74
C LYS A 37 -5.27 -5.64 -3.34
N SER A 38 -4.65 -6.35 -2.40
CA SER A 38 -4.48 -5.91 -1.02
C SER A 38 -3.55 -4.71 -0.94
N VAL A 39 -2.44 -4.73 -1.69
CA VAL A 39 -1.48 -3.62 -1.74
C VAL A 39 -2.09 -2.38 -2.39
N VAL A 40 -2.84 -2.55 -3.49
CA VAL A 40 -3.57 -1.43 -4.14
C VAL A 40 -4.58 -0.80 -3.18
N LEU A 41 -5.33 -1.62 -2.45
CA LEU A 41 -6.27 -1.12 -1.45
C LEU A 41 -5.55 -0.30 -0.38
N ALA A 42 -4.51 -0.89 0.23
CA ALA A 42 -3.72 -0.25 1.27
C ALA A 42 -3.08 1.08 0.80
N TYR A 43 -2.57 1.12 -0.44
CA TYR A 43 -2.01 2.32 -1.02
C TYR A 43 -3.06 3.43 -1.21
N ASN A 44 -4.25 3.07 -1.71
CA ASN A 44 -5.32 4.01 -2.02
C ASN A 44 -6.03 4.55 -0.77
N THR A 45 -6.10 3.78 0.31
CA THR A 45 -6.80 4.19 1.54
C THR A 45 -5.86 4.67 2.64
N GLY A 46 -4.56 4.38 2.54
CA GLY A 46 -3.54 4.87 3.46
C GLY A 46 -3.25 6.36 3.28
N LYS A 47 -3.04 7.07 4.39
CA LYS A 47 -2.65 8.49 4.40
C LYS A 47 -1.22 8.65 3.89
N HIS A 48 -0.99 9.55 2.93
CA HIS A 48 0.35 9.82 2.40
C HIS A 48 0.94 11.07 3.05
N ALA A 49 2.18 10.97 3.53
CA ALA A 49 2.84 12.05 4.27
C ALA A 49 3.01 13.37 3.48
N SER A 50 3.04 13.31 2.14
CA SER A 50 3.19 14.52 1.32
C SER A 50 1.90 15.33 1.20
N THR A 51 0.74 14.69 1.36
CA THR A 51 -0.57 15.35 1.19
C THR A 51 -1.40 15.36 2.46
N GLU A 52 -1.03 14.56 3.46
CA GLU A 52 -1.84 14.28 4.65
C GLU A 52 -3.22 13.67 4.36
N TYR A 53 -3.46 13.22 3.13
CA TYR A 53 -4.67 12.54 2.70
C TYR A 53 -4.33 11.22 2.00
N SER A 54 -5.31 10.33 1.92
CA SER A 54 -5.21 9.14 1.06
C SER A 54 -5.55 9.48 -0.40
N PRO A 55 -4.98 8.76 -1.39
CA PRO A 55 -5.36 8.92 -2.79
C PRO A 55 -6.88 8.81 -3.02
N TYR A 56 -7.55 7.91 -2.30
CA TYR A 56 -9.01 7.78 -2.36
C TYR A 56 -9.73 9.05 -1.91
N GLN A 57 -9.29 9.67 -0.81
CA GLN A 57 -9.88 10.94 -0.34
C GLN A 57 -9.65 12.06 -1.35
N LEU A 58 -8.47 12.14 -1.95
CA LEU A 58 -8.17 13.14 -2.97
C LEU A 58 -9.01 12.95 -4.25
N GLN A 59 -9.28 11.70 -4.62
CA GLN A 59 -10.05 11.37 -5.83
C GLN A 59 -11.57 11.52 -5.64
N PHE A 60 -12.11 11.13 -4.49
CA PHE A 60 -13.57 11.04 -4.26
C PHE A 60 -14.10 12.05 -3.25
N GLY A 61 -13.24 12.82 -2.58
CA GLY A 61 -13.65 13.83 -1.59
C GLY A 61 -14.28 13.25 -0.31
N ARG A 62 -14.13 11.95 -0.04
CA ARG A 62 -14.72 11.28 1.12
C ARG A 62 -13.78 10.21 1.68
N HIS A 63 -13.98 9.83 2.95
CA HIS A 63 -13.25 8.73 3.55
C HIS A 63 -13.63 7.38 2.90
N PRO A 64 -12.65 6.46 2.71
CA PRO A 64 -12.95 5.11 2.25
C PRO A 64 -13.76 4.36 3.30
N ASN A 65 -14.78 3.63 2.86
CA ASN A 65 -15.54 2.72 3.73
C ASN A 65 -14.86 1.36 3.73
N LEU A 66 -14.00 1.12 4.72
CA LEU A 66 -13.26 -0.12 4.89
C LEU A 66 -13.99 -1.07 5.83
N PRO A 67 -13.83 -2.40 5.68
CA PRO A 67 -14.23 -3.34 6.71
C PRO A 67 -13.60 -2.94 8.05
N PRO A 68 -14.33 -3.09 9.17
CA PRO A 68 -13.74 -2.86 10.48
C PRO A 68 -12.55 -3.80 10.67
N ASP A 69 -11.48 -3.28 11.30
CA ASP A 69 -10.35 -4.13 11.67
C ASP A 69 -10.86 -5.29 12.52
N PRO A 70 -10.39 -6.53 12.27
CA PRO A 70 -10.69 -7.62 13.16
C PRO A 70 -10.19 -7.24 14.57
N PRO A 71 -10.94 -7.61 15.63
CA PRO A 71 -10.50 -7.32 16.98
C PRO A 71 -9.08 -7.83 17.16
N ILE A 72 -8.21 -7.00 17.75
CA ILE A 72 -6.82 -7.35 18.04
C ILE A 72 -6.88 -8.64 18.86
N ALA A 73 -6.52 -9.78 18.24
CA ALA A 73 -6.25 -10.98 18.99
C ALA A 73 -5.17 -10.58 20.00
N GLN A 74 -5.47 -10.66 21.29
CA GLN A 74 -4.47 -10.42 22.32
C GLN A 74 -3.40 -11.47 22.10
N TYR A 75 -2.32 -11.10 21.43
CA TYR A 75 -1.14 -11.93 21.33
C TYR A 75 -0.51 -11.88 22.73
N GLU A 76 -0.94 -12.80 23.61
CA GLU A 76 -0.14 -13.15 24.77
C GLU A 76 1.16 -13.71 24.22
N PHE A 77 2.21 -12.88 24.23
CA PHE A 77 3.57 -13.39 24.14
C PHE A 77 3.70 -14.39 25.28
N LEU A 78 3.64 -15.68 24.97
CA LEU A 78 4.00 -16.73 25.90
C LEU A 78 5.41 -16.39 26.38
N LYS A 79 5.48 -15.85 27.60
CA LYS A 79 6.74 -15.46 28.23
C LYS A 79 7.56 -16.75 28.33
N PRO A 80 8.83 -16.76 27.90
CA PRO A 80 9.68 -17.94 27.98
C PRO A 80 9.85 -18.41 29.44
#